data_AF-A0A2U2C032-F1
#
_entry.id   AF-A0A2U2C032-F1
#
_cell.length_a   1.000
_cell.length_b   1.000
_cell.length_c   1.000
_cell.angle_alpha   90.00
_cell.angle_beta   90.00
_cell.angle_gamma   90.00
#
_symmetry.space_group_name_H-M   'P 1'
#
loop_
_entity.id
_entity.type
_entity.pdbx_description
1 polymer ?
#
loop_
_entity_poly.entity_id
_entity_poly.type
_entity_poly.pdbx_seq_one_letter_code
_entity_poly.pdbx_strand_id
1 'polypeptide(L)'
;MEKFKNYKTFDDGELRLYAKENPKAFLKNLELPICIDEVQKVPTILEYIKIQIDTNRKNGSFLLTGSSNILDHKDSKDSLAGRLCELKLLPLSSKEKNDKPNENIYLAIEVKQSSSVKKDDFKHIIDFQNRYEKECLGILFYNGDMIMEFSENLIAIPFGFFL
;
A
#
# COMPACT_ATOMS: atom_id res chain seq x y z
N MET A 1 -1.82 12.63 8.81
CA MET A 1 -2.97 12.05 9.54
C MET A 1 -3.65 13.03 10.51
N GLU A 2 -2.99 14.13 10.91
CA GLU A 2 -3.56 15.22 11.74
C GLU A 2 -4.81 15.94 11.18
N LYS A 3 -5.36 15.53 10.04
CA LYS A 3 -6.53 16.19 9.39
C LYS A 3 -7.89 15.59 9.77
N PHE A 4 -7.94 14.41 10.39
CA PHE A 4 -9.18 13.84 10.90
C PHE A 4 -9.15 13.85 12.43
N LYS A 5 -10.04 14.61 13.06
CA LYS A 5 -10.23 14.57 14.52
C LYS A 5 -10.63 13.15 14.99
N ASN A 6 -11.36 12.42 14.15
CA ASN A 6 -11.80 11.06 14.41
C ASN A 6 -11.24 10.08 13.39
N TYR A 7 -10.04 9.58 13.66
CA TYR A 7 -9.48 8.39 13.00
C TYR A 7 -9.79 7.15 13.84
N LYS A 8 -10.39 6.14 13.21
CA LYS A 8 -10.79 4.87 13.83
C LYS A 8 -10.32 3.72 12.96
N THR A 9 -9.53 2.81 13.52
CA THR A 9 -9.06 1.61 12.79
C THR A 9 -9.76 0.37 13.30
N PHE A 10 -10.28 -0.45 12.38
CA PHE A 10 -10.81 -1.76 12.74
C PHE A 10 -9.73 -2.82 12.91
N ASP A 11 -8.44 -2.50 12.87
CA ASP A 11 -7.42 -3.41 13.41
C ASP A 11 -7.57 -3.60 14.93
N ASP A 12 -8.07 -2.58 15.63
CA ASP A 12 -8.45 -2.69 17.04
C ASP A 12 -9.66 -3.63 17.19
N GLY A 13 -9.46 -4.75 17.88
CA GLY A 13 -10.47 -5.80 18.08
C GLY A 13 -11.68 -5.34 18.90
N GLU A 14 -11.47 -4.53 19.94
CA GLU A 14 -12.56 -4.02 20.77
C GLU A 14 -13.41 -3.01 20.00
N LEU A 15 -12.74 -2.10 19.28
CA LEU A 15 -13.39 -1.10 18.45
C LEU A 15 -14.18 -1.76 17.30
N ARG A 16 -13.59 -2.79 16.67
CA ARG A 16 -14.25 -3.59 15.63
C ARG A 16 -15.50 -4.28 16.16
N LEU A 17 -15.42 -4.91 17.33
CA LEU A 17 -16.57 -5.57 17.95
C LEU A 17 -17.68 -4.56 18.26
N TYR A 18 -17.34 -3.43 18.88
CA TYR A 18 -18.30 -2.38 19.20
C TYR A 18 -18.99 -1.83 17.93
N ALA A 19 -18.22 -1.54 16.88
CA ALA A 19 -18.78 -1.08 15.60
C ALA A 19 -19.66 -2.13 14.92
N LYS A 20 -19.33 -3.42 15.06
CA LYS A 20 -20.10 -4.53 14.49
C LYS A 20 -21.41 -4.74 15.22
N GLU A 21 -21.41 -4.70 16.54
CA GLU A 21 -22.61 -4.91 17.37
C GLU A 21 -23.51 -3.69 17.44
N ASN A 22 -22.92 -2.48 17.45
CA ASN A 22 -23.63 -1.22 17.68
C ASN A 22 -23.28 -0.12 16.65
N PRO A 23 -23.42 -0.38 15.33
CA PRO A 23 -22.93 0.49 14.26
C PRO A 23 -23.51 1.91 14.29
N LYS A 24 -24.80 2.07 14.61
CA LYS A 24 -25.45 3.38 14.72
C LYS A 24 -24.90 4.22 15.88
N ALA A 25 -24.73 3.60 17.05
CA ALA A 25 -24.20 4.28 18.23
C ALA A 25 -22.72 4.62 18.04
N PHE A 26 -21.96 3.72 17.41
CA PHE A 26 -20.58 3.94 17.01
C PHE A 26 -20.42 5.24 16.21
N LEU A 27 -21.17 5.41 15.12
CA LEU A 27 -21.06 6.62 14.28
C LEU A 27 -21.58 7.88 14.96
N LYS A 28 -22.67 7.79 15.75
CA LYS A 28 -23.26 8.94 16.45
C LYS A 28 -22.29 9.57 17.47
N ASN A 29 -21.41 8.76 18.05
CA ASN A 29 -20.46 9.21 19.06
C ASN A 29 -19.21 9.90 18.45
N LEU A 30 -19.14 10.05 17.13
CA LEU A 30 -18.00 10.64 16.42
C LEU A 30 -18.39 11.95 15.73
N GLU A 31 -17.49 12.94 15.83
CA GLU A 31 -17.63 14.22 15.13
C GLU A 31 -17.10 14.08 13.69
N LEU A 32 -17.88 14.54 12.70
CA LEU A 32 -17.44 14.59 11.30
C LEU A 32 -16.31 15.63 11.11
N PRO A 33 -15.35 15.41 10.18
CA PRO A 33 -15.23 14.24 9.32
C PRO A 33 -14.59 13.04 10.03
N ILE A 34 -15.02 11.84 9.66
CA ILE A 34 -14.56 10.57 10.24
C ILE A 34 -13.69 9.82 9.21
N CYS A 35 -12.55 9.31 9.65
CA CYS A 35 -11.77 8.33 8.89
C CYS A 35 -11.93 6.95 9.53
N ILE A 36 -12.39 5.98 8.75
CA ILE A 36 -12.52 4.58 9.16
C ILE A 36 -11.53 3.76 8.34
N ASP A 37 -10.57 3.17 9.02
CA ASP A 37 -9.56 2.31 8.43
C ASP A 37 -9.92 0.84 8.55
N GLU A 38 -9.50 0.07 7.55
CA GLU A 38 -9.80 -1.35 7.38
C GLU A 38 -11.31 -1.64 7.41
N VAL A 39 -12.11 -0.80 6.75
CA VAL A 39 -13.58 -0.87 6.79
C VAL A 39 -14.13 -2.22 6.28
N GLN A 40 -13.36 -2.97 5.47
CA GLN A 40 -13.71 -4.33 5.05
C GLN A 40 -13.92 -5.30 6.22
N LYS A 41 -13.39 -4.99 7.42
CA LYS A 41 -13.54 -5.82 8.61
C LYS A 41 -14.93 -5.66 9.25
N VAL A 42 -15.65 -4.58 8.92
CA VAL A 42 -17.04 -4.35 9.34
C VAL A 42 -17.86 -3.81 8.15
N PRO A 43 -18.14 -4.61 7.10
CA PRO A 43 -18.87 -4.13 5.92
C PRO A 43 -20.28 -3.62 6.22
N THR A 44 -20.92 -4.13 7.27
CA THR A 44 -22.26 -3.74 7.72
C THR A 44 -22.36 -2.27 8.15
N ILE A 45 -21.24 -1.61 8.48
CA ILE A 45 -21.23 -0.19 8.87
C ILE A 45 -21.65 0.73 7.71
N LEU A 46 -21.50 0.30 6.46
CA LEU A 46 -21.74 1.11 5.26
C LEU A 46 -23.21 1.53 5.13
N GLU A 47 -24.15 0.67 5.53
CA GLU A 47 -25.58 1.00 5.55
C GLU A 47 -25.89 2.18 6.50
N TYR A 48 -25.21 2.22 7.64
CA TYR A 48 -25.39 3.30 8.62
C TYR A 48 -24.71 4.59 8.19
N ILE A 49 -23.54 4.48 7.54
CA ILE A 49 -22.89 5.62 6.89
C ILE A 49 -23.80 6.24 5.84
N LYS A 50 -24.44 5.41 4.99
CA LYS A 50 -25.42 5.87 4.00
C LYS A 50 -26.55 6.65 4.66
N ILE A 51 -27.19 6.10 5.70
CA ILE A 51 -28.29 6.77 6.43
C ILE A 51 -27.85 8.15 6.95
N GLN A 52 -26.64 8.25 7.51
CA GLN A 52 -26.10 9.51 8.01
C GLN A 52 -25.81 10.51 6.89
N ILE A 53 -25.23 10.06 5.77
CA ILE A 53 -25.00 10.90 4.57
C ILE A 53 -26.32 11.40 4.00
N ASP A 54 -27.35 10.55 3.95
CA ASP A 54 -28.68 10.91 3.44
C ASP A 54 -29.39 11.95 4.31
N THR A 55 -29.09 11.97 5.62
CA THR A 55 -29.67 12.94 6.56
C THR A 55 -29.08 14.35 6.39
N ASN A 56 -27.77 14.46 6.17
CA ASN A 56 -27.10 15.74 5.97
C ASN A 56 -25.94 15.59 4.97
N ARG A 57 -26.27 15.72 3.69
CA ARG A 57 -25.34 15.41 2.60
C ARG A 57 -24.23 16.45 2.50
N LYS A 58 -23.05 16.12 3.02
CA LYS A 58 -21.83 16.91 2.90
C LYS A 58 -20.68 16.05 2.37
N ASN A 59 -20.08 16.48 1.26
CA ASN A 59 -18.92 15.80 0.68
C ASN A 59 -17.74 15.78 1.66
N GLY A 60 -17.02 14.65 1.69
CA GLY A 60 -15.87 14.48 2.58
C GLY A 60 -16.21 14.24 4.05
N SER A 61 -17.48 13.93 4.38
CA SER A 61 -17.88 13.56 5.74
C SER A 61 -17.21 12.27 6.23
N PHE A 62 -16.95 11.34 5.30
CA PHE A 62 -16.31 10.05 5.57
C PHE A 62 -15.13 9.84 4.62
N LEU A 63 -14.02 9.38 5.19
CA LEU A 63 -12.93 8.75 4.46
C LEU A 63 -12.88 7.29 4.88
N LEU A 64 -12.93 6.39 3.91
CA LEU A 64 -12.88 4.95 4.13
C LEU A 64 -11.60 4.42 3.51
N THR A 65 -10.83 3.65 4.28
CA THR A 65 -9.62 2.99 3.81
C THR A 65 -9.70 1.49 4.06
N GLY A 66 -8.92 0.74 3.29
CA GLY A 66 -8.86 -0.72 3.40
C GLY A 66 -7.88 -1.30 2.40
N SER A 67 -7.15 -2.33 2.83
CA SER A 67 -6.21 -3.09 2.01
C SER A 67 -6.87 -3.97 0.94
N SER A 68 -8.16 -4.30 1.10
CA SER A 68 -8.94 -5.06 0.13
C SER A 68 -10.11 -4.24 -0.39
N ASN A 69 -10.60 -4.60 -1.59
CA ASN A 69 -11.72 -3.88 -2.18
C ASN A 69 -13.02 -4.20 -1.43
N ILE A 70 -13.46 -3.24 -0.62
CA ILE A 70 -14.69 -3.33 0.19
C ILE A 70 -15.93 -3.49 -0.71
N LEU A 71 -15.85 -2.99 -1.94
CA LEU A 71 -16.95 -3.01 -2.92
C LEU A 71 -17.07 -4.32 -3.70
N ASP A 72 -16.22 -5.32 -3.42
CA ASP A 72 -16.39 -6.66 -4.00
C ASP A 72 -17.54 -7.43 -3.34
N HIS A 73 -17.99 -6.98 -2.17
CA HIS A 73 -19.23 -7.43 -1.55
C HIS A 73 -20.42 -6.76 -2.25
N LYS A 74 -21.29 -7.55 -2.91
CA LYS A 74 -22.48 -7.06 -3.64
C LYS A 74 -23.34 -6.12 -2.79
N ASP A 75 -23.55 -6.46 -1.52
CA ASP A 75 -24.39 -5.70 -0.59
C ASP A 75 -23.79 -4.31 -0.28
N SER A 76 -22.46 -4.17 -0.36
CA SER A 76 -21.76 -2.91 -0.09
C SER A 76 -21.89 -1.89 -1.23
N LYS A 77 -21.96 -2.34 -2.50
CA LYS A 77 -22.11 -1.45 -3.67
C LYS A 77 -23.47 -0.75 -3.70
N ASP A 78 -24.55 -1.47 -3.39
CA ASP A 78 -25.88 -0.89 -3.35
C ASP A 78 -26.05 0.08 -2.17
N SER A 79 -25.34 -0.16 -1.07
CA SER A 79 -25.41 0.69 0.13
C SER A 79 -24.90 2.11 -0.10
N LEU A 80 -23.89 2.34 -0.96
CA LEU A 80 -23.26 3.65 -1.14
C LEU A 80 -23.30 4.20 -2.58
N ALA A 81 -24.13 3.62 -3.44
CA ALA A 81 -24.29 4.07 -4.82
C ALA A 81 -24.58 5.59 -4.91
N GLY A 82 -23.80 6.28 -5.76
CA GLY A 82 -23.88 7.73 -5.98
C GLY A 82 -23.45 8.60 -4.78
N ARG A 83 -22.85 8.02 -3.75
CA ARG A 83 -22.37 8.70 -2.52
C ARG A 83 -20.90 8.41 -2.21
N LEU A 84 -20.30 7.47 -2.92
CA LEU A 84 -18.91 7.05 -2.77
C LEU A 84 -18.09 7.46 -4.00
N CYS A 85 -16.88 7.96 -3.75
CA CYS A 85 -15.84 8.08 -4.75
C CYS A 85 -14.74 7.08 -4.38
N GLU A 86 -14.41 6.16 -5.29
CA GLU A 86 -13.35 5.18 -5.08
C GLU A 86 -12.03 5.72 -5.64
N LEU A 87 -10.98 5.69 -4.82
CA LEU A 87 -9.63 6.02 -5.22
C LEU A 87 -8.74 4.80 -4.99
N LYS A 88 -8.32 4.16 -6.07
CA LYS A 88 -7.37 3.06 -6.01
C LYS A 88 -5.95 3.62 -5.95
N LEU A 89 -5.26 3.40 -4.84
CA LEU A 89 -3.84 3.70 -4.71
C LEU A 89 -3.04 2.50 -5.24
N LEU A 90 -2.07 2.77 -6.11
CA LEU A 90 -1.08 1.79 -6.51
C LEU A 90 0.04 1.73 -5.45
N PRO A 91 0.86 0.66 -5.44
CA PRO A 91 2.10 0.68 -4.70
C PRO A 91 2.93 1.91 -5.04
N LEU A 92 3.69 2.40 -4.07
CA LEU A 92 4.60 3.52 -4.28
C LEU A 92 5.56 3.19 -5.42
N SER A 93 5.70 4.12 -6.35
CA SER A 93 6.77 4.10 -7.33
C SER A 93 8.13 4.20 -6.65
N SER A 94 9.19 3.76 -7.33
CA SER A 94 10.56 3.93 -6.82
C SER A 94 10.89 5.40 -6.52
N LYS A 95 10.32 6.35 -7.28
CA LYS A 95 10.52 7.78 -7.04
C LYS A 95 9.89 8.24 -5.73
N GLU A 96 8.66 7.82 -5.45
CA GLU A 96 7.96 8.14 -4.21
C GLU A 96 8.63 7.49 -3.00
N LYS A 97 9.04 6.23 -3.11
CA LYS A 97 9.74 5.52 -2.03
C LYS A 97 11.06 6.20 -1.64
N ASN A 98 11.77 6.79 -2.62
CA ASN A 98 13.05 7.46 -2.41
C ASN A 98 12.92 8.98 -2.21
N ASP A 99 11.70 9.52 -2.07
CA ASP A 99 11.42 10.96 -1.96
C ASP A 99 12.08 11.81 -3.07
N LYS A 100 12.12 11.25 -4.29
CA LYS A 100 12.84 11.78 -5.45
C LYS A 100 11.90 11.94 -6.65
N PRO A 101 10.87 12.81 -6.57
CA PRO A 101 9.83 12.92 -7.60
C PRO A 101 10.38 13.35 -8.98
N ASN A 102 11.48 14.13 -8.97
CA ASN A 102 12.07 14.71 -10.17
C ASN A 102 13.28 13.92 -10.70
N GLU A 103 13.72 12.86 -10.01
CA GLU A 103 14.85 12.05 -10.44
C GLU A 103 14.38 10.73 -11.04
N ASN A 104 15.16 10.16 -11.94
CA ASN A 104 14.95 8.79 -12.38
C ASN A 104 15.72 7.86 -11.46
N ILE A 105 15.02 6.89 -10.87
CA ILE A 105 15.65 5.81 -10.11
C ILE A 105 16.01 4.71 -11.10
N TYR A 106 17.30 4.39 -11.18
CA TYR A 106 17.80 3.35 -12.07
C TYR A 106 17.92 2.03 -11.31
N LEU A 107 17.43 0.96 -11.94
CA LEU A 107 17.62 -0.41 -11.51
C LEU A 107 18.44 -1.11 -12.59
N ALA A 108 19.66 -1.52 -12.26
CA ALA A 108 20.52 -2.25 -13.17
C ALA A 108 20.41 -3.74 -12.86
N ILE A 109 19.93 -4.52 -13.83
CA ILE A 109 19.71 -5.96 -13.65
C ILE A 109 20.75 -6.72 -14.48
N GLU A 110 21.45 -7.64 -13.83
CA GLU A 110 22.34 -8.60 -14.47
C GLU A 110 21.88 -10.02 -14.16
N VAL A 111 22.08 -10.95 -15.11
CA VAL A 111 21.66 -12.34 -14.98
C VAL A 111 22.86 -13.24 -15.17
N LYS A 112 23.07 -14.17 -14.24
CA LYS A 112 24.16 -15.13 -14.28
C LYS A 112 23.63 -16.56 -14.14
N GLN A 113 23.89 -17.41 -15.13
CA GLN A 113 23.65 -18.86 -15.01
C GLN A 113 24.78 -19.52 -14.20
N SER A 114 24.79 -19.29 -12.89
CA SER A 114 25.76 -19.85 -11.94
C SER A 114 25.15 -19.90 -10.55
N SER A 115 25.50 -20.90 -9.75
CA SER A 115 25.09 -21.03 -8.34
C SER A 115 25.98 -20.26 -7.37
N SER A 116 27.10 -19.70 -7.83
CA SER A 116 27.97 -18.82 -7.05
C SER A 116 28.04 -17.43 -7.67
N VAL A 117 28.12 -16.40 -6.84
CA VAL A 117 28.31 -14.99 -7.23
C VAL A 117 29.48 -14.40 -6.46
N LYS A 118 30.26 -13.55 -7.13
CA LYS A 118 31.32 -12.72 -6.56
C LYS A 118 31.06 -11.26 -6.90
N LYS A 119 31.77 -10.35 -6.22
CA LYS A 119 31.65 -8.91 -6.48
C LYS A 119 31.95 -8.54 -7.94
N ASP A 120 32.91 -9.21 -8.57
CA ASP A 120 33.27 -9.00 -9.99
C ASP A 120 32.15 -9.39 -10.96
N ASP A 121 31.16 -10.17 -10.54
CA ASP A 121 30.00 -10.50 -11.36
C ASP A 121 29.07 -9.30 -11.56
N PHE A 122 29.23 -8.22 -10.79
CA PHE A 122 28.52 -6.94 -10.97
C PHE A 122 29.26 -5.96 -11.89
N LYS A 123 30.33 -6.39 -12.57
CA LYS A 123 31.22 -5.48 -13.32
C LYS A 123 30.51 -4.60 -14.34
N HIS A 124 29.46 -5.09 -15.01
CA HIS A 124 28.74 -4.29 -16.00
C HIS A 124 27.83 -3.26 -15.34
N ILE A 125 27.23 -3.62 -14.20
CA ILE A 125 26.48 -2.68 -13.36
C ILE A 125 27.41 -1.57 -12.84
N ILE A 126 28.58 -1.93 -12.31
CA ILE A 126 29.56 -0.98 -11.80
C ILE A 126 30.09 -0.08 -12.94
N ASP A 127 30.38 -0.65 -14.11
CA ASP A 127 30.79 0.11 -15.30
C ASP A 127 29.70 1.10 -15.74
N PHE A 128 28.43 0.67 -15.74
CA PHE A 128 27.30 1.56 -16.02
C PHE A 128 27.21 2.73 -15.03
N GLN A 129 27.32 2.46 -13.73
CA GLN A 129 27.27 3.49 -12.70
C GLN A 129 28.36 4.54 -12.91
N ASN A 130 29.60 4.08 -13.16
CA ASN A 130 30.76 4.95 -13.37
C ASN A 130 30.66 5.74 -14.67
N ARG A 131 30.27 5.09 -15.78
CA ARG A 131 30.24 5.71 -17.11
C ARG A 131 29.20 6.81 -17.25
N TYR A 132 28.08 6.69 -16.55
CA TYR A 132 26.97 7.64 -16.65
C TYR A 132 26.81 8.52 -15.41
N GLU A 133 27.73 8.42 -14.43
CA GLU A 133 27.64 9.07 -13.13
C GLU A 133 26.25 8.90 -12.50
N LYS A 134 25.70 7.69 -12.61
CA LYS A 134 24.38 7.34 -12.11
C LYS A 134 24.51 6.37 -10.95
N GLU A 135 23.97 6.75 -9.81
CA GLU A 135 23.69 5.80 -8.76
C GLU A 135 22.48 4.93 -9.18
N CYS A 136 22.64 3.62 -9.04
CA CYS A 136 21.57 2.68 -9.33
C CYS A 136 21.60 1.54 -8.31
N LEU A 137 20.44 0.96 -8.04
CA LEU A 137 20.38 -0.33 -7.34
C LEU A 137 20.75 -1.41 -8.36
N GLY A 138 21.83 -2.14 -8.08
CA GLY A 138 22.28 -3.28 -8.87
C GLY A 138 21.71 -4.58 -8.33
N ILE A 139 20.94 -5.28 -9.15
CA ILE A 139 20.39 -6.59 -8.84
C ILE A 139 21.03 -7.62 -9.78
N LEU A 140 21.66 -8.64 -9.20
CA LEU A 140 22.17 -9.78 -9.96
C LEU A 140 21.33 -11.02 -9.67
N PHE A 141 20.64 -11.55 -10.69
CA PHE A 141 19.93 -12.82 -10.57
C PHE A 141 20.83 -14.01 -10.84
N TYR A 142 20.78 -15.02 -9.96
CA TYR A 142 21.64 -16.21 -10.07
C TYR A 142 20.94 -17.51 -9.65
N ASN A 143 21.58 -18.66 -9.87
CA ASN A 143 21.03 -20.00 -9.63
C ASN A 143 21.40 -20.57 -8.23
N GLY A 144 21.52 -19.72 -7.21
CA GLY A 144 21.72 -20.19 -5.83
C GLY A 144 20.41 -20.30 -5.07
N ASP A 145 20.50 -20.14 -3.75
CA ASP A 145 19.41 -20.31 -2.79
C ASP A 145 19.37 -19.22 -1.70
N MET A 146 20.39 -18.35 -1.65
CA MET A 146 20.51 -17.29 -0.65
C MET A 146 20.54 -15.90 -1.29
N ILE A 147 19.94 -14.91 -0.63
CA ILE A 147 20.17 -13.51 -0.98
C ILE A 147 21.55 -13.12 -0.44
N MET A 148 22.38 -12.48 -1.28
CA MET A 148 23.71 -12.02 -0.88
C MET A 148 23.85 -10.52 -1.13
N GLU A 149 24.17 -9.77 -0.08
CA GLU A 149 24.48 -8.34 -0.14
C GLU A 149 25.98 -8.12 -0.31
N PHE A 150 26.38 -7.34 -1.33
CA PHE A 150 27.78 -7.02 -1.62
C PHE A 150 28.13 -5.56 -1.30
N SER A 151 27.15 -4.67 -1.31
CA SER A 151 27.20 -3.29 -0.84
C SER A 151 25.79 -2.76 -0.61
N GLU A 152 25.65 -1.51 -0.14
CA GLU A 152 24.34 -0.84 0.03
C GLU A 152 23.48 -0.86 -1.25
N ASN A 153 24.12 -0.85 -2.42
CA ASN A 153 23.46 -0.76 -3.72
C ASN A 153 23.68 -1.99 -4.62
N LEU A 154 24.30 -3.08 -4.15
CA LEU A 154 24.55 -4.28 -4.96
C LEU A 154 24.09 -5.53 -4.22
N ILE A 155 23.10 -6.22 -4.79
CA ILE A 155 22.48 -7.40 -4.19
C ILE A 155 22.36 -8.53 -5.22
N ALA A 156 22.63 -9.75 -4.81
CA ALA A 156 22.38 -10.95 -5.61
C ALA A 156 21.15 -11.68 -5.08
N ILE A 157 20.22 -12.00 -5.97
CA ILE A 157 18.94 -12.64 -5.65
C ILE A 157 18.83 -13.95 -6.42
N PRO A 158 18.50 -15.08 -5.76
CA PRO A 158 18.29 -16.32 -6.48
C PRO A 158 17.02 -16.30 -7.34
N PHE A 159 17.06 -16.91 -8.53
CA PHE A 159 15.88 -17.07 -9.38
C PHE A 159 14.74 -17.84 -8.71
N GLY A 160 15.07 -18.77 -7.81
CA GLY A 160 14.08 -19.57 -7.07
C GLY A 160 13.14 -18.76 -6.18
N PHE A 161 13.42 -17.48 -5.92
CA PHE A 161 12.51 -16.61 -5.14
C PHE A 161 11.32 -16.10 -5.96
N PHE A 162 11.34 -16.26 -7.29
CA PHE A 162 10.27 -15.77 -8.18
C PHE A 162 9.40 -16.90 -8.77
N LEU A 163 9.72 -18.16 -8.46
CA LEU A 163 9.02 -19.37 -8.92
C LEU A 163 8.24 -19.99 -7.75
#